data_AF-A0AAV1K8M4-F1
#
_entry.id   AF-A0AAV1K8M4-F1
#
_cell.length_a   1.000
_cell.length_b   1.000
_cell.length_c   1.000
_cell.angle_alpha   90.00
_cell.angle_beta   90.00
_cell.angle_gamma   90.00
#
_symmetry.space_group_name_H-M   'P 1'
#
loop_
_entity.id
_entity.type
_entity.pdbx_description
1 polymer ?
#
loop_
_entity_poly.entity_id
_entity_poly.type
_entity_poly.pdbx_seq_one_letter_code
_entity_poly.pdbx_strand_id
1 'polypeptide(L)'
;MTTRFQIIFCLCHWLSSQYGSQEKSAAGVRRYGTKSNYSQKDLDEALDKIKTCKLPQMEAANLFKIPRSTLKYKLKGQHNKLVGKPIALLESEEELFISHIVTLADLRTPVGMNI
;
A
#
# COMPACT_ATOMS: atom_id res chain seq x y z
N MET A 1 55.53 -0.13 -10.62
CA MET A 1 54.80 -0.16 -9.34
C MET A 1 53.67 0.85 -9.43
N THR A 2 52.51 0.39 -9.91
CA THR A 2 51.26 0.22 -9.13
C THR A 2 50.53 1.52 -8.80
N THR A 3 50.08 2.25 -9.82
CA THR A 3 49.07 3.33 -9.64
C THR A 3 47.98 3.37 -10.71
N ARG A 4 47.88 2.37 -11.60
CA ARG A 4 46.80 2.32 -12.61
C ARG A 4 45.80 1.18 -12.39
N PHE A 5 46.12 0.20 -11.54
CA PHE A 5 45.21 -0.90 -11.22
C PHE A 5 44.33 -0.65 -9.99
N GLN A 6 44.62 0.35 -9.15
CA GLN A 6 43.85 0.63 -7.93
C GLN A 6 42.57 1.45 -8.17
N ILE A 7 42.47 2.21 -9.27
CA ILE A 7 41.27 3.00 -9.58
C ILE A 7 40.16 2.09 -10.14
N ILE A 8 40.52 1.04 -10.89
CA ILE A 8 39.55 0.12 -11.49
C ILE A 8 38.88 -0.77 -10.41
N PHE A 9 39.59 -1.12 -9.34
CA PHE A 9 39.00 -1.94 -8.27
C PHE A 9 37.96 -1.19 -7.42
N CYS A 10 38.08 0.14 -7.31
CA CYS A 10 37.15 0.95 -6.50
C CYS A 10 35.81 1.20 -7.21
N LEU A 11 35.81 1.33 -8.55
CA LEU A 11 34.56 1.48 -9.31
C LEU A 11 33.76 0.17 -9.40
N CYS A 12 34.45 -0.98 -9.38
CA CYS A 12 33.80 -2.29 -9.50
C CYS A 12 33.04 -2.69 -8.21
N HIS A 13 33.56 -2.31 -7.03
CA HIS A 13 32.86 -2.60 -5.77
C HIS A 13 31.66 -1.66 -5.50
N TRP A 14 31.66 -0.43 -6.04
CA TRP A 14 30.50 0.46 -5.96
C TRP A 14 29.39 0.00 -6.93
N LEU A 15 29.72 -0.34 -8.17
CA LEU A 15 28.69 -0.71 -9.16
C LEU A 15 27.99 -2.04 -8.87
N SER A 16 28.60 -2.99 -8.16
CA SER A 16 27.92 -4.24 -7.80
C SER A 16 26.80 -4.06 -6.76
N SER A 17 26.83 -2.98 -5.97
CA SER A 17 25.82 -2.75 -4.91
C SER A 17 24.54 -2.07 -5.41
N GLN A 18 24.47 -1.63 -6.67
CA GLN A 18 23.30 -0.92 -7.23
C GLN A 18 22.43 -1.78 -8.15
N TYR A 19 22.86 -2.99 -8.51
CA TYR A 19 22.10 -3.89 -9.40
C TYR A 19 21.25 -4.88 -8.59
N GLY A 20 20.30 -4.36 -7.82
CA GLY A 20 19.13 -5.13 -7.44
C GLY A 20 18.22 -5.27 -8.66
N SER A 21 18.14 -6.48 -9.23
CA SER A 21 17.25 -6.84 -10.34
C SER A 21 15.83 -6.37 -10.09
N GLN A 22 15.46 -5.23 -10.68
CA GLN A 22 14.07 -4.85 -10.85
C GLN A 22 13.60 -5.55 -12.12
N GLU A 23 13.00 -6.72 -11.97
CA GLU A 23 12.28 -7.36 -13.07
C GLU A 23 11.18 -6.41 -13.53
N LYS A 24 11.41 -5.74 -14.67
CA LYS A 24 10.45 -4.86 -15.31
C LYS A 24 9.34 -5.73 -15.88
N SER A 25 8.31 -5.99 -15.08
CA SER A 25 7.09 -6.63 -15.57
C SER A 25 6.57 -5.80 -16.74
N ALA A 26 6.35 -6.45 -17.89
CA ALA A 26 5.79 -5.83 -19.09
C ALA A 26 4.58 -4.98 -18.72
N ALA A 27 4.42 -3.82 -19.38
CA ALA A 27 3.36 -2.85 -19.13
C ALA A 27 1.96 -3.49 -19.39
N GLY A 28 1.50 -4.29 -18.44
CA GLY A 28 0.23 -4.97 -18.44
C GLY A 28 -0.83 -4.08 -17.83
N VAL A 29 -2.06 -4.26 -18.32
CA VAL A 29 -3.29 -3.71 -17.74
C VAL A 29 -3.22 -3.81 -16.21
N ARG A 30 -3.33 -2.68 -15.51
CA ARG A 30 -3.42 -2.66 -14.04
C ARG A 30 -4.66 -3.46 -13.63
N ARG A 31 -4.46 -4.70 -13.22
CA ARG A 31 -5.52 -5.54 -12.62
C ARG A 31 -5.85 -4.93 -11.26
N TYR A 32 -6.75 -3.95 -11.24
CA TYR A 32 -7.32 -3.45 -10.00
C TYR A 32 -8.00 -4.63 -9.29
N GLY A 33 -7.61 -4.89 -8.03
CA GLY A 33 -8.25 -5.91 -7.19
C GLY A 33 -7.56 -7.27 -7.08
N THR A 34 -6.43 -7.53 -7.74
CA THR A 34 -5.61 -8.70 -7.38
C THR A 34 -4.93 -8.45 -6.05
N LYS A 35 -5.37 -9.18 -5.01
CA LYS A 35 -4.83 -9.18 -3.65
C LYS A 35 -3.30 -9.17 -3.70
N SER A 36 -2.69 -8.18 -3.06
CA SER A 36 -1.23 -8.11 -2.91
C SER A 36 -0.68 -9.43 -2.39
N ASN A 37 0.40 -9.93 -2.98
CA ASN A 37 1.04 -11.20 -2.61
C ASN A 37 1.79 -11.16 -1.26
N TYR A 38 1.60 -10.11 -0.45
CA TYR A 38 2.24 -9.96 0.86
C TYR A 38 1.18 -9.98 1.96
N SER A 39 1.54 -10.59 3.10
CA SER A 39 0.69 -10.60 4.29
C SER A 39 0.67 -9.23 4.97
N GLN A 40 -0.45 -8.91 5.63
CA GLN A 40 -0.54 -7.70 6.46
C GLN A 40 0.51 -7.72 7.59
N LYS A 41 0.74 -8.89 8.19
CA LYS A 41 1.70 -9.08 9.28
C LYS A 41 3.14 -8.74 8.85
N ASP A 42 3.53 -9.24 7.68
CA ASP A 42 4.87 -9.00 7.12
C ASP A 42 5.06 -7.53 6.76
N LEU A 43 4.00 -6.87 6.29
CA LEU A 43 4.01 -5.44 6.01
C LEU A 43 4.23 -4.62 7.28
N ASP A 44 3.51 -4.93 8.35
CA ASP A 44 3.62 -4.20 9.62
C ASP A 44 5.01 -4.40 10.24
N GLU A 45 5.52 -5.64 10.26
CA GLU A 45 6.87 -5.93 10.74
C GLU A 45 7.95 -5.21 9.91
N ALA A 46 7.82 -5.19 8.59
CA ALA A 46 8.72 -4.46 7.71
C ALA A 46 8.71 -2.95 8.02
N LEU A 47 7.52 -2.36 8.20
CA LEU A 47 7.38 -0.95 8.53
C LEU A 47 8.02 -0.62 9.88
N ASP A 48 7.86 -1.47 10.89
CA ASP A 48 8.43 -1.23 12.21
C ASP A 48 9.96 -1.37 12.22
N LYS A 49 10.53 -2.33 11.48
CA LYS A 49 11.99 -2.42 11.31
C LYS A 49 12.57 -1.21 10.58
N ILE A 50 11.85 -0.64 9.61
CA ILE A 50 12.27 0.58 8.92
C ILE A 50 12.16 1.81 9.84
N LYS A 51 11.07 1.95 10.59
CA LYS A 51 10.87 3.06 11.54
C LYS A 51 11.91 3.05 12.65
N THR A 52 12.29 1.87 13.13
CA THR A 52 13.35 1.69 14.14
C THR A 52 14.75 1.75 13.56
N CYS A 53 14.90 2.08 12.26
CA CYS A 53 16.17 2.16 11.53
C CYS A 53 17.03 0.88 11.57
N LYS A 54 16.41 -0.29 11.85
CA LYS A 54 17.11 -1.59 11.90
C LYS A 54 17.42 -2.14 10.51
N LEU A 55 16.59 -1.82 9.51
CA LEU A 55 16.76 -2.25 8.12
C LEU A 55 16.51 -1.08 7.15
N PRO A 56 17.34 -0.89 6.13
CA PRO A 56 17.06 0.05 5.05
C PRO A 56 15.91 -0.44 4.18
N GLN A 57 15.20 0.49 3.54
CA GLN A 57 14.01 0.19 2.71
C GLN A 57 14.27 -0.85 1.61
N MET A 58 15.48 -0.87 1.05
CA MET A 58 15.84 -1.82 -0.01
C MET A 58 15.99 -3.25 0.52
N GLU A 59 16.64 -3.42 1.66
CA GLU A 59 16.78 -4.74 2.29
C GLU A 59 15.43 -5.25 2.78
N ALA A 60 14.63 -4.39 3.41
CA ALA A 60 13.27 -4.76 3.81
C ALA A 60 12.41 -5.22 2.62
N ALA A 61 12.50 -4.54 1.47
CA ALA A 61 11.79 -4.97 0.27
C ALA A 61 12.18 -6.38 -0.19
N ASN A 62 13.47 -6.70 -0.12
CA ASN A 62 14.00 -8.00 -0.56
C ASN A 62 13.66 -9.13 0.42
N LEU A 63 13.71 -8.84 1.73
CA LEU A 63 13.44 -9.78 2.81
C LEU A 63 11.95 -10.15 2.88
N PHE A 64 11.08 -9.13 2.91
CA PHE A 64 9.64 -9.33 3.09
C PHE A 64 8.88 -9.51 1.76
N LYS A 65 9.57 -9.45 0.61
CA LYS A 65 8.98 -9.52 -0.74
C LYS A 65 7.89 -8.47 -0.98
N ILE A 66 8.08 -7.28 -0.40
CA ILE A 66 7.17 -6.14 -0.54
C ILE A 66 7.82 -5.10 -1.45
N PRO A 67 7.13 -4.60 -2.48
CA PRO A 67 7.69 -3.56 -3.34
C PRO A 67 8.12 -2.33 -2.53
N ARG A 68 9.30 -1.78 -2.84
CA ARG A 68 9.84 -0.57 -2.18
C ARG A 68 8.87 0.62 -2.26
N SER A 69 8.15 0.75 -3.38
CA SER A 69 7.12 1.77 -3.58
C SER A 69 6.00 1.64 -2.53
N THR A 70 5.50 0.43 -2.29
CA THR A 70 4.49 0.14 -1.26
C THR A 70 4.97 0.58 0.12
N LEU A 71 6.19 0.19 0.51
CA LEU A 71 6.77 0.58 1.79
C LEU A 71 6.88 2.10 1.92
N LYS A 72 7.37 2.78 0.87
CA LYS A 72 7.45 4.25 0.81
C LYS A 72 6.08 4.92 0.97
N TYR A 73 5.04 4.43 0.29
CA TYR A 73 3.70 5.02 0.38
C TYR A 73 3.06 4.81 1.75
N LYS A 74 3.26 3.64 2.35
CA LYS A 74 2.78 3.32 3.70
C LYS A 74 3.50 4.16 4.76
N LEU A 75 4.81 4.37 4.64
CA LEU A 75 5.56 5.26 5.54
C LEU A 75 5.10 6.72 5.46
N LYS A 76 4.69 7.19 4.26
CA LYS A 76 4.13 8.53 4.07
C LYS A 76 2.65 8.66 4.47
N GLY A 77 2.00 7.57 4.90
CA GLY A 77 0.58 7.57 5.27
C GLY A 77 -0.39 7.79 4.10
N GLN A 78 0.06 7.69 2.84
CA GLN A 78 -0.77 8.05 1.67
C GLN A 78 -1.92 7.07 1.39
N HIS A 79 -1.85 5.84 1.92
CA HIS A 79 -2.85 4.79 1.73
C HIS A 79 -3.30 4.16 3.06
N ASN A 80 -3.61 5.00 4.04
CA ASN A 80 -4.22 4.58 5.32
C ASN A 80 -5.74 4.73 5.34
N LYS A 81 -6.33 5.31 4.30
CA LYS A 81 -7.79 5.39 4.16
C LYS A 81 -8.34 3.99 3.90
N LEU A 82 -9.53 3.73 4.43
CA LEU A 82 -10.31 2.54 4.06
C LEU A 82 -10.49 2.55 2.55
N VAL A 83 -10.00 1.51 1.89
CA VAL A 83 -10.16 1.34 0.44
C VAL A 83 -11.61 0.99 0.17
N GLY A 84 -12.32 1.80 -0.61
CA GLY A 84 -13.74 1.56 -0.88
C GLY A 84 -14.48 2.82 -1.31
N LYS A 85 -15.78 2.66 -1.56
CA LYS A 85 -16.69 3.79 -1.77
C LYS A 85 -16.74 4.61 -0.48
N PRO A 86 -16.67 5.95 -0.54
CA PRO A 86 -16.87 6.78 0.65
C PRO A 86 -18.21 6.45 1.28
N ILE A 87 -18.22 6.38 2.61
CA ILE A 87 -19.44 6.18 3.39
C ILE A 87 -20.23 7.50 3.29
N ALA A 88 -21.45 7.44 2.75
CA ALA A 88 -22.26 8.62 2.49
C ALA A 88 -22.98 9.13 3.75
N LEU A 89 -23.23 8.25 4.72
CA LEU A 89 -23.91 8.52 5.99
C LEU A 89 -23.07 7.97 7.14
N LEU A 90 -23.01 8.67 8.27
CA LEU A 90 -22.42 8.12 9.50
C LEU A 90 -23.34 7.06 10.12
N GLU A 91 -22.82 6.17 10.96
CA GLU A 91 -23.60 5.11 11.63
C GLU A 91 -24.85 5.65 12.36
N SER A 92 -24.71 6.77 13.07
CA SER A 92 -25.85 7.44 13.73
C SER A 92 -26.87 8.02 12.75
N GLU A 93 -26.43 8.46 11.57
CA GLU A 93 -27.32 8.98 10.53
C GLU A 93 -28.06 7.84 9.82
N GLU A 94 -27.38 6.70 9.63
CA GLU A 94 -27.98 5.47 9.12
C GLU A 94 -29.09 4.97 10.07
N GLU A 95 -28.88 5.00 11.39
CA GLU A 95 -29.91 4.63 12.37
C GLU A 95 -31.17 5.50 12.26
N LEU A 96 -31.01 6.83 12.15
CA LEU A 96 -32.12 7.76 11.96
C LEU A 96 -32.85 7.49 10.64
N PHE A 97 -32.09 7.24 9.57
CA PHE A 97 -32.64 6.96 8.25
C PHE A 97 -33.42 5.64 8.22
N ILE A 98 -32.89 4.59 8.87
CA ILE A 98 -33.56 3.30 9.02
C ILE A 98 -34.85 3.47 9.83
N SER A 99 -34.78 4.13 10.99
CA SER A 99 -35.95 4.42 11.82
C SER A 99 -37.01 5.16 11.01
N HIS A 100 -36.58 6.15 10.22
CA HIS A 100 -37.50 6.94 9.40
C HIS A 100 -38.18 6.09 8.32
N ILE A 101 -37.44 5.25 7.59
CA ILE A 101 -38.02 4.36 6.57
C ILE A 101 -39.00 3.36 7.18
N VAL A 102 -38.66 2.78 8.34
CA VAL A 102 -39.55 1.85 9.05
C VAL A 102 -40.86 2.56 9.40
N THR A 103 -40.79 3.78 9.95
CA THR A 103 -42.01 4.55 10.26
C THR A 103 -42.84 4.87 9.02
N LEU A 104 -42.21 5.22 7.89
CA LEU A 104 -42.92 5.49 6.63
C LEU A 104 -43.59 4.23 6.06
N ALA A 105 -42.96 3.07 6.22
CA ALA A 105 -43.50 1.77 5.80
C ALA A 105 -44.73 1.38 6.64
N ASP A 106 -44.67 1.57 7.96
CA ASP A 106 -45.79 1.31 8.87
C ASP A 106 -46.99 2.22 8.56
N LEU A 107 -46.71 3.47 8.17
CA LEU A 107 -47.73 4.44 7.76
C LEU A 107 -48.29 4.18 6.35
N ARG A 108 -47.85 3.12 5.66
CA ARG A 108 -48.18 2.79 4.26
C ARG A 108 -48.03 3.97 3.30
N THR A 109 -47.11 4.88 3.63
CA THR A 109 -46.79 6.00 2.76
C THR A 109 -45.87 5.48 1.65
N PRO A 110 -46.18 5.74 0.37
CA PRO A 110 -45.30 5.32 -0.71
C PRO A 110 -44.00 6.13 -0.62
N VAL A 111 -42.89 5.45 -0.34
CA VAL A 111 -41.55 6.07 -0.34
C VAL A 111 -41.13 6.27 -1.79
N GLY A 112 -41.50 7.41 -2.35
CA GLY A 112 -41.03 7.86 -3.66
C GLY A 112 -39.56 8.27 -3.58
N MET A 113 -38.65 7.35 -3.84
CA MET A 113 -37.25 7.68 -4.07
C MET A 113 -37.10 8.16 -5.52
N ASN A 114 -37.07 9.47 -5.75
CA ASN A 114 -36.63 10.01 -7.03
C ASN A 114 -35.10 9.89 -7.09
N ILE A 115 -34.63 8.97 -7.95
CA ILE A 115 -33.22 8.75 -8.30
C ILE A 115 -32.84 9.67 -9.45
#